data_AF-A0A354PB91-F1
#
_entry.id   AF-A0A354PB91-F1
#
_cell.length_a   1.000
_cell.length_b   1.000
_cell.length_c   1.000
_cell.angle_alpha   90.00
_cell.angle_beta   90.00
_cell.angle_gamma   90.00
#
_symmetry.space_group_name_H-M   'P 1'
#
loop_
_entity.id
_entity.type
_entity.pdbx_description
1 polymer ?
#
loop_
_entity_poly.entity_id
_entity_poly.type
_entity_poly.pdbx_seq_one_letter_code
_entity_poly.pdbx_strand_id
1 'polypeptide(L)' 'QATLHYSKLQIEGIESLIPEVIEIDVRAIAAGGHIRIDELPMPPCCEVIGVWFANPVVSIGPQK' A
#
# COMPACT_ATOMS: atom_id res chain seq x y z
N GLN A 1 -10.65 -12.75 3.74
CA GLN A 1 -11.28 -11.46 3.34
C GLN A 1 -10.19 -10.40 3.29
N ALA A 2 -10.14 -9.56 2.25
CA ALA A 2 -9.16 -8.45 2.19
C ALA A 2 -9.78 -7.16 2.77
N THR A 3 -9.01 -6.42 3.55
CA THR A 3 -9.38 -5.12 4.13
C THR A 3 -8.36 -4.08 3.71
N LEU A 4 -8.84 -2.98 3.10
CA LEU A 4 -8.02 -1.80 2.77
C LEU A 4 -8.10 -0.81 3.94
N HIS A 5 -6.96 -0.45 4.52
CA HIS A 5 -6.88 0.49 5.64
C HIS A 5 -6.67 1.94 5.19
N TYR A 6 -6.03 2.14 4.04
CA TYR A 6 -5.77 3.46 3.47
C TYR A 6 -6.29 3.51 2.04
N SER A 7 -7.29 4.36 1.78
CA SER A 7 -7.81 4.59 0.43
C SER A 7 -7.22 5.84 -0.25
N LYS A 8 -6.43 6.63 0.49
CA LYS A 8 -5.75 7.83 0.02
C LYS A 8 -4.38 7.92 0.71
N LEU A 9 -3.33 8.12 -0.09
CA LEU A 9 -1.96 8.33 0.38
C LEU A 9 -1.51 9.72 -0.07
N GLN A 10 -0.76 10.41 0.77
CA GLN A 10 -0.02 11.60 0.35
C GLN A 10 1.34 11.15 -0.14
N ILE A 11 1.71 11.57 -1.34
CA ILE A 11 2.96 11.18 -2.01
C ILE A 11 3.70 12.46 -2.37
N GLU A 12 4.98 12.50 -2.04
CA GLU A 12 5.91 13.55 -2.45
C GLU A 12 6.91 12.96 -3.44
N GLY A 13 7.25 13.70 -4.50
CA GLY A 13 8.15 13.20 -5.53
C GLY A 13 8.17 14.07 -6.78
N ILE A 14 8.81 13.56 -7.84
CA ILE A 14 8.80 14.20 -9.15
C ILE A 14 7.38 14.14 -9.72
N GLU A 15 6.74 15.28 -9.93
CA GLU A 15 5.33 15.41 -10.32
C GLU A 15 4.93 14.50 -11.51
N SER A 16 5.75 14.43 -12.55
CA SER A 16 5.50 13.60 -13.73
C SER A 16 5.59 12.09 -13.48
N LEU A 17 6.10 11.67 -12.32
CA LEU A 17 6.26 10.27 -11.92
C LEU A 17 5.32 9.88 -10.78
N ILE A 18 4.56 10.82 -10.20
CA ILE A 18 3.59 10.49 -9.13
C ILE A 18 2.45 9.68 -9.76
N PRO A 19 2.21 8.44 -9.31
CA PRO A 19 1.13 7.62 -9.85
C PRO A 19 -0.24 8.14 -9.37
N GLU A 20 -1.20 8.21 -10.29
CA GLU A 20 -2.61 8.47 -9.93
C GLU A 20 -3.26 7.26 -9.24
N VAL A 21 -2.80 6.06 -9.58
CA VAL A 21 -3.30 4.79 -9.07
C VAL A 21 -2.13 3.87 -8.75
N ILE A 22 -2.13 3.28 -7.56
CA ILE A 22 -1.20 2.23 -7.14
C ILE A 22 -1.97 0.92 -7.13
N GLU A 23 -1.67 0.04 -8.09
CA GLU A 23 -2.24 -1.30 -8.13
C GLU A 23 -1.49 -2.25 -7.21
N ILE A 24 -2.25 -3.01 -6.42
CA ILE A 24 -1.72 -3.91 -5.41
C ILE A 24 -2.31 -5.29 -5.64
N ASP A 25 -1.48 -6.26 -5.99
CA ASP A 25 -1.92 -7.65 -6.14
C ASP A 25 -1.88 -8.38 -4.79
N VAL A 26 -3.07 -8.61 -4.23
CA VAL A 26 -3.24 -9.27 -2.93
C VAL A 26 -3.40 -10.78 -3.05
N ARG A 27 -3.43 -11.35 -4.26
CA ARG A 27 -3.71 -12.79 -4.48
C ARG A 27 -2.59 -13.69 -3.96
N ALA A 28 -1.36 -13.19 -3.97
CA ALA A 28 -0.18 -13.90 -3.47
C ALA A 28 -0.05 -13.85 -1.94
N ILE A 29 -0.91 -13.10 -1.25
CA ILE A 29 -0.77 -12.86 0.19
C ILE A 29 -1.50 -13.95 0.96
N ALA A 30 -0.75 -14.65 1.80
CA ALA A 30 -1.29 -15.69 2.66
C ALA A 30 -2.36 -15.13 3.61
N ALA A 31 -3.27 -16.01 4.05
CA ALA A 31 -4.24 -15.66 5.08
C ALA A 31 -3.53 -15.20 6.37
N GLY A 32 -3.96 -14.07 6.93
CA GLY A 32 -3.30 -13.40 8.06
C GLY A 32 -2.13 -12.49 7.67
N GLY A 33 -1.75 -12.46 6.38
CA GLY A 33 -0.73 -11.57 5.85
C GLY A 33 -1.23 -10.13 5.68
N HIS A 34 -0.28 -9.23 5.43
CA HIS A 34 -0.54 -7.82 5.20
C HIS A 34 0.50 -7.22 4.24
N ILE A 35 0.21 -6.04 3.71
CA ILE A 35 1.12 -5.23 2.90
C ILE A 35 1.40 -3.95 3.64
N ARG A 36 2.68 -3.60 3.75
CA ARG A 36 3.11 -2.36 4.38
C ARG A 36 3.31 -1.24 3.35
N ILE A 37 3.39 0.00 3.84
CA ILE A 37 3.56 1.18 2.96
C ILE A 37 4.85 1.10 2.15
N ASP A 38 5.93 0.61 2.76
CA ASP A 38 7.25 0.41 2.16
C ASP A 38 7.31 -0.75 1.16
N GLU A 39 6.28 -1.60 1.12
CA GLU A 39 6.14 -2.70 0.16
C GLU A 39 5.31 -2.32 -1.06
N LEU A 40 4.79 -1.08 -1.11
CA LEU A 40 4.04 -0.59 -2.25
C LEU A 40 4.95 -0.47 -3.48
N PRO A 41 4.46 -0.80 -4.69
CA PRO A 41 5.21 -0.66 -5.93
C PRO A 41 5.30 0.82 -6.35
N MET A 42 6.03 1.60 -5.57
CA MET A 42 6.23 3.03 -5.77
C MET A 42 7.42 3.29 -6.71
N PRO A 43 7.33 4.30 -7.59
CA PRO A 43 8.48 4.78 -8.32
C PRO A 43 9.60 5.22 -7.36
N PRO A 44 10.89 5.01 -7.70
CA PRO A 44 12.02 5.27 -6.82
C PRO A 44 12.20 6.76 -6.43
N CYS A 45 11.48 7.67 -7.10
CA CYS A 45 11.50 9.10 -6.83
C CYS A 45 10.24 9.59 -6.09
N CYS A 46 9.43 8.67 -5.55
CA CYS A 46 8.20 8.97 -4.83
C CYS A 46 8.26 8.39 -3.42
N GLU A 47 7.92 9.20 -2.43
CA GLU A 47 7.86 8.83 -1.02
C GLU A 47 6.47 9.09 -0.47
N VAL A 48 5.96 8.15 0.33
CA VAL A 48 4.66 8.29 1.00
C VAL A 48 4.86 9.07 2.29
N ILE A 49 4.14 10.17 2.46
CA ILE A 49 4.24 11.08 3.61
C ILE A 49 2.92 11.14 4.39
N GLY A 50 2.97 11.63 5.63
CA GLY A 50 1.76 11.92 6.42
C GLY A 50 0.98 10.70 6.90
N VAL A 51 1.54 9.50 6.78
CA VAL A 51 0.92 8.24 7.21
C VAL A 51 1.78 7.55 8.25
N TRP A 52 1.14 6.84 9.18
CA TRP A 52 1.86 6.11 10.21
C TRP A 52 2.30 4.74 9.67
N PHE A 53 3.60 4.60 9.37
CA PHE A 53 4.25 3.38 8.82
C PHE A 53 4.09 2.09 9.66
N ALA A 54 3.50 2.21 10.86
CA ALA A 54 3.20 1.09 11.73
C ALA A 54 1.95 0.30 11.28
N ASN A 55 1.04 0.92 10.52
CA ASN A 55 -0.19 0.27 10.08
C ASN A 55 -0.05 -0.30 8.66
N PRO A 56 -0.60 -1.50 8.40
CA PRO A 56 -0.62 -2.06 7.06
C PRO A 56 -1.55 -1.26 6.13
N VAL A 57 -1.22 -1.24 4.85
CA VAL A 57 -2.08 -0.70 3.78
C VAL A 57 -3.24 -1.64 3.52
N VAL A 58 -2.93 -2.93 3.43
CA VAL A 58 -3.91 -4.01 3.21
C VAL A 58 -3.66 -5.10 4.23
N SER A 59 -4.73 -5.68 4.77
CA SER A 59 -4.67 -6.88 5.60
C SER A 59 -5.58 -7.97 5.01
N ILE A 60 -5.10 -9.21 5.01
CA ILE A 60 -5.89 -10.38 4.61
C ILE A 60 -6.35 -11.10 5.88
N GLY A 61 -7.63 -10.96 6.21
CA GLY A 61 -8.27 -11.75 7.26
C GLY A 61 -8.28 -13.25 6.94
N PRO A 62 -8.39 -14.11 7.97
CA PRO A 62 -8.30 -15.56 7.83
C PRO A 62 -9.27 -16.11 6.79
N GLN A 63 -8.82 -17.10 6.02
CA GLN A 63 -9.69 -17.88 5.12
C GLN A 63 -10.40 -18.93 5.98
N LYS A 64 -11.73 -18.82 6.11
CA LYS A 64 -12.57 -19.89 6.67
C LYS A 64 -12.95 -20.87 5.57
#